data_AF-A0A3D0TI64-F1
#
_entry.id   AF-A0A3D0TI64-F1
#
_cell.length_a   1.000
_cell.length_b   1.000
_cell.length_c   1.000
_cell.angle_alpha   90.00
_cell.angle_beta   90.00
_cell.angle_gamma   90.00
#
_symmetry.space_group_name_H-M   'P 1'
#
loop_
_entity.id
_entity.type
_entity.pdbx_description
1 polymer ?
#
loop_
_entity_poly.entity_id
_entity_poly.type
_entity_poly.pdbx_seq_one_letter_code
_entity_poly.pdbx_strand_id
1 'polypeptide(L)'
;MMKTLLHLRKAFGHSMKGLRETFRNEMAFRIELTAAVILIPTALILSVSPIVRIMLVGSVFLVLIVELLNTGIETVVNRIS
;
A
#
# COMPACT_ATOMS: atom_id res chain seq x y z
N MET A 1 -14.58 10.46 -23.52
CA MET A 1 -14.72 9.07 -23.04
C MET A 1 -13.47 8.21 -23.30
N MET A 2 -13.08 7.97 -24.57
CA MET A 2 -11.92 7.11 -24.91
C MET A 2 -10.58 7.58 -24.30
N LYS A 3 -10.30 8.89 -24.35
CA LYS A 3 -9.08 9.48 -23.75
C LYS A 3 -9.01 9.31 -22.22
N THR A 4 -10.13 9.44 -21.53
CA THR A 4 -10.24 9.26 -20.07
C THR A 4 -9.91 7.82 -19.68
N LEU A 5 -10.43 6.84 -20.41
CA LEU A 5 -10.13 5.42 -20.19
C LEU A 5 -8.64 5.10 -20.42
N LEU A 6 -8.03 5.70 -21.45
CA LEU A 6 -6.60 5.56 -21.72
C LEU A 6 -5.73 6.14 -20.59
N HIS A 7 -6.11 7.28 -20.01
CA HIS A 7 -5.42 7.86 -18.86
C HIS A 7 -5.53 7.00 -17.60
N LEU A 8 -6.74 6.51 -17.29
CA LEU A 8 -6.97 5.57 -16.18
C LEU A 8 -6.11 4.31 -16.31
N ARG A 9 -6.05 3.72 -17.50
CA ARG A 9 -5.21 2.54 -17.77
C ARG A 9 -3.72 2.83 -17.53
N LYS A 10 -3.24 3.99 -17.99
CA LYS A 10 -1.84 4.40 -17.77
C LYS A 10 -1.56 4.60 -16.28
N ALA A 11 -2.42 5.33 -15.57
CA ALA A 11 -2.30 5.58 -14.14
C ALA A 11 -2.23 4.26 -13.35
N PHE A 12 -3.14 3.32 -13.64
CA PHE A 12 -3.13 1.99 -13.03
C PHE A 12 -1.82 1.23 -13.31
N GLY A 13 -1.31 1.30 -14.55
CA GLY A 13 -0.03 0.69 -14.93
C GLY A 13 1.15 1.28 -14.14
N HIS A 14 1.17 2.59 -13.92
CA HIS A 14 2.19 3.25 -13.09
C HIS A 14 2.08 2.83 -11.62
N SER A 15 0.87 2.76 -11.06
CA SER A 15 0.64 2.28 -9.69
C SER A 15 1.11 0.84 -9.51
N MET A 16 0.82 -0.06 -10.46
CA MET A 16 1.32 -1.44 -10.41
C MET A 16 2.82 -1.56 -10.54
N LYS A 17 3.43 -0.72 -11.37
CA LYS A 17 4.88 -0.72 -11.47
C LYS A 17 5.53 -0.33 -10.15
N GLY A 18 5.05 0.75 -9.50
CA GLY A 18 5.55 1.18 -8.19
C GLY A 18 5.37 0.10 -7.12
N LEU A 19 4.17 -0.47 -6.99
CA LEU A 19 3.92 -1.56 -6.04
C LEU A 19 4.80 -2.79 -6.26
N ARG A 20 5.03 -3.18 -7.52
CA ARG A 20 5.90 -4.30 -7.86
C ARG A 20 7.37 -4.02 -7.53
N GLU A 21 7.83 -2.78 -7.75
CA GLU A 21 9.19 -2.36 -7.43
C GLU A 21 9.41 -2.37 -5.91
N THR A 22 8.52 -1.74 -5.13
CA THR A 22 8.60 -1.75 -3.66
C THR A 22 8.56 -3.18 -3.11
N PHE A 23 7.64 -4.02 -3.58
CA PHE A 23 7.56 -5.41 -3.13
C PHE A 23 8.85 -6.20 -3.36
N ARG A 24 9.55 -5.96 -4.49
CA ARG A 24 10.79 -6.68 -4.81
C ARG A 24 11.99 -6.12 -4.05
N ASN A 25 12.09 -4.80 -3.91
CA ASN A 25 13.28 -4.16 -3.40
C ASN A 25 13.25 -3.96 -1.88
N GLU A 26 12.07 -3.70 -1.31
CA GLU A 26 11.94 -3.36 0.11
C GLU A 26 11.55 -4.57 0.96
N MET A 27 12.45 -4.93 1.87
CA MET A 27 12.20 -5.99 2.84
C MET A 27 11.12 -5.58 3.85
N ALA A 28 11.16 -4.33 4.33
CA ALA A 28 10.21 -3.81 5.31
C ALA A 28 8.77 -3.89 4.77
N PHE A 29 8.52 -3.37 3.56
CA PHE A 29 7.22 -3.53 2.89
C PHE A 29 6.72 -4.98 2.81
N ARG A 30 7.58 -5.98 2.56
CA ARG A 30 7.15 -7.39 2.53
C ARG A 30 6.74 -7.91 3.91
N ILE A 31 7.45 -7.50 4.96
CA ILE A 31 7.13 -7.86 6.35
C ILE A 31 5.79 -7.25 6.74
N GLU A 32 5.60 -5.97 6.46
CA GLU A 32 4.35 -5.26 6.74
C GLU A 32 3.18 -5.84 5.94
N LEU A 33 3.39 -6.19 4.67
CA LEU A 33 2.36 -6.82 3.85
C LEU A 33 1.99 -8.22 4.39
N THR A 34 2.98 -8.98 4.86
CA THR A 34 2.73 -10.27 5.52
C THR A 34 1.93 -10.08 6.80
N ALA A 35 2.28 -9.07 7.61
CA ALA A 35 1.51 -8.71 8.79
C ALA A 35 0.08 -8.28 8.42
N ALA A 36 -0.10 -7.52 7.34
CA ALA A 36 -1.43 -7.10 6.88
C ALA A 36 -2.31 -8.30 6.47
N VAL A 37 -1.74 -9.29 5.79
CA VAL A 37 -2.43 -10.54 5.42
C VAL A 37 -2.92 -11.32 6.65
N ILE A 38 -2.29 -11.16 7.81
CA ILE A 38 -2.71 -11.79 9.08
C ILE A 38 -3.68 -10.89 9.85
N LEU A 39 -3.34 -9.61 10.01
CA LEU A 39 -4.04 -8.67 10.87
C LEU A 39 -5.40 -8.25 10.30
N ILE A 40 -5.53 -8.09 8.97
CA ILE A 40 -6.81 -7.72 8.36
C ILE A 40 -7.86 -8.82 8.56
N PRO A 41 -7.61 -10.11 8.21
CA PRO A 41 -8.55 -11.18 8.53
C PRO A 41 -8.86 -11.29 10.02
N THR A 42 -7.85 -11.14 10.88
CA THR A 42 -8.04 -11.13 12.34
C THR A 42 -9.02 -10.03 12.77
N ALA A 43 -8.85 -8.80 12.27
CA ALA A 43 -9.75 -7.68 12.56
C ALA A 43 -11.19 -7.92 12.05
N LEU A 44 -11.35 -8.62 10.92
CA LEU A 44 -12.67 -8.94 10.36
C LEU A 44 -13.42 -10.02 11.16
N ILE A 45 -12.70 -11.00 11.72
CA ILE A 45 -13.29 -12.11 12.49
C ILE A 45 -13.59 -11.70 13.94
N LEU A 46 -12.83 -10.74 14.49
CA LEU A 46 -13.03 -10.25 15.86
C LEU A 46 -14.44 -9.66 16.07
N SER A 47 -15.06 -10.04 17.19
CA SER A 47 -16.33 -9.51 17.68
C SER A 47 -16.14 -8.17 18.38
N VAL A 48 -15.79 -7.14 17.61
CA VAL A 48 -15.64 -5.75 18.07
C VAL A 48 -16.67 -4.84 17.42
N SER A 49 -16.86 -3.64 17.97
CA SER A 49 -17.74 -2.65 17.36
C SER A 49 -17.25 -2.24 15.96
N PRO A 50 -18.16 -1.82 15.05
CA PRO A 50 -17.78 -1.46 13.68
C PRO A 50 -16.70 -0.39 13.60
N ILE A 51 -16.72 0.60 14.50
CA ILE A 51 -15.72 1.67 14.55
C ILE A 51 -14.33 1.12 14.89
N VAL A 52 -14.23 0.22 15.87
CA VAL A 52 -12.95 -0.40 16.25
C VAL A 52 -12.43 -1.27 15.10
N ARG A 53 -13.30 -2.02 14.42
CA ARG A 53 -12.91 -2.80 13.24
C ARG A 53 -12.32 -1.93 12.13
N ILE A 54 -12.95 -0.80 11.82
CA ILE A 54 -12.45 0.15 10.82
C ILE A 54 -11.10 0.73 11.26
N MET A 55 -10.93 1.06 12.54
CA MET A 55 -9.65 1.55 13.07
C MET A 55 -8.53 0.51 12.96
N LEU A 56 -8.81 -0.76 13.24
CA LEU A 56 -7.83 -1.86 13.11
C LEU A 56 -7.40 -2.08 11.67
N VAL A 57 -8.36 -2.13 10.74
CA VAL A 57 -8.05 -2.28 9.30
C VAL A 57 -7.34 -1.03 8.78
N GLY A 58 -7.84 0.16 9.16
CA GLY A 58 -7.28 1.44 8.75
C GLY A 58 -5.85 1.66 9.21
N SER A 59 -5.48 1.25 10.42
CA SER A 59 -4.10 1.37 10.91
C SER A 59 -3.12 0.51 10.12
N VAL A 60 -3.51 -0.71 9.75
CA VAL A 60 -2.71 -1.60 8.89
C VAL A 60 -2.49 -0.97 7.52
N PHE A 61 -3.54 -0.42 6.89
CA PHE A 61 -3.39 0.27 5.62
C PHE A 61 -2.52 1.53 5.73
N LEU A 62 -2.62 2.28 6.83
CA LEU A 62 -1.82 3.46 7.05
C LEU A 62 -0.33 3.15 7.05
N VAL A 63 0.08 2.07 7.73
CA VAL A 63 1.47 1.60 7.75
C VAL A 63 1.97 1.31 6.34
N LEU A 64 1.23 0.50 5.56
CA LEU A 64 1.59 0.19 4.17
C LEU A 64 1.68 1.44 3.27
N ILE A 65 0.79 2.42 3.47
CA ILE A 65 0.82 3.69 2.73
C ILE A 65 2.07 4.48 3.10
N VAL A 66 2.39 4.60 4.39
CA VAL A 66 3.57 5.34 4.87
C VAL A 66 4.85 4.71 4.35
N GLU A 67 4.95 3.39 4.31
CA GLU A 67 6.11 2.69 3.73
C GLU A 67 6.26 2.97 2.23
N LEU A 68 5.17 2.90 1.46
CA LEU A 68 5.19 3.26 0.04
C LEU A 68 5.61 4.72 -0.20
N LEU A 69 5.17 5.63 0.67
CA LEU A 69 5.60 7.03 0.64
C LEU A 69 7.08 7.16 0.97
N ASN A 70 7.57 6.43 1.99
CA ASN A 70 8.98 6.45 2.38
C ASN A 70 9.88 6.00 1.21
N THR A 71 9.62 4.81 0.65
CA THR A 71 10.39 4.30 -0.51
C THR A 71 10.28 5.22 -1.73
N GLY A 72 9.09 5.79 -1.96
CA GLY A 72 8.87 6.73 -3.06
C GLY A 72 9.71 8.00 -2.93
N ILE A 73 9.76 8.58 -1.72
CA ILE A 73 10.58 9.77 -1.42
C ILE A 73 12.06 9.43 -1.54
N GLU A 74 12.53 8.33 -0.95
CA GLU A 74 13.92 7.86 -1.06
C GLU A 74 14.34 7.67 -2.53
N THR A 75 13.47 7.08 -3.35
CA THR A 75 13.73 6.90 -4.78
C THR A 75 13.88 8.23 -5.52
N VAL A 76 13.07 9.24 -5.18
CA VAL A 76 13.17 10.58 -5.78
C VAL A 76 14.44 11.27 -5.33
N VAL A 77 14.76 11.23 -4.03
CA VAL A 77 15.97 11.85 -3.46
C VAL A 77 17.24 11.25 -4.05
N ASN A 78 17.29 9.93 -4.22
CA ASN A 78 18.42 9.23 -4.83
C ASN A 78 18.58 9.50 -6.33
N ARG A 79 17.59 10.07 -7.01
CA ARG A 79 17.68 10.46 -8.43
C ARG A 79 18.17 11.88 -8.65
N ILE A 80 18.01 12.76 -7.66
CA ILE A 80 18.41 14.17 -7.74
C ILE A 80 19.80 14.44 -7.14
N SER A 81 20.32 13.51 -6.33
CA SER A 81 21.65 13.56 -5.71
C SER A 81 22.66 12.77 -6.54
#